data_AF-A0A350V0Z1-F1
#
_entry.id   AF-A0A350V0Z1-F1
#
_cell.length_a   1.000
_cell.length_b   1.000
_cell.length_c   1.000
_cell.angle_alpha   90.00
_cell.angle_beta   90.00
_cell.angle_gamma   90.00
#
_symmetry.space_group_name_H-M   'P 1'
#
loop_
_entity.id
_entity.type
_entity.pdbx_description
1 polymer ?
#
loop_
_entity_poly.entity_id
_entity_poly.type
_entity_poly.pdbx_seq_one_letter_code
_entity_poly.pdbx_strand_id
1 'polypeptide(L)'
;SVNIPVIGSLNGCTDGGWTKYAKLIEEAGADALELNMYMLATDFNTSSEDIENIYVETLRSVKANIGIPVAMKISPYISALGHFAKRLDNEGVDGLVLFNRFYQPDIDLENLEVVPNVLLSNSQSMRLPLRWIAILYGRVNASLAATSGVNTAE
;
A
#
# COMPACT_ATOMS: atom_id res chain seq x y z
N SER A 1 5.21 -11.58 23.99
CA SER A 1 5.28 -10.36 23.18
C SER A 1 6.73 -9.92 23.04
N VAL A 2 7.03 -9.11 22.03
CA VAL A 2 8.34 -8.47 21.84
C VAL A 2 8.26 -6.99 22.28
N ASN A 3 9.39 -6.37 22.61
CA ASN A 3 9.44 -4.96 23.04
C ASN A 3 9.46 -3.96 21.86
N ILE A 4 9.47 -4.46 20.63
CA ILE A 4 9.52 -3.67 19.41
C ILE A 4 8.13 -3.66 18.76
N PRO A 5 7.62 -2.51 18.28
CA PRO A 5 6.34 -2.49 17.58
C PRO A 5 6.39 -3.35 16.31
N VAL A 6 5.35 -4.15 16.08
CA VAL A 6 5.20 -5.01 14.91
C VAL A 6 4.01 -4.53 14.07
N ILE A 7 4.28 -4.22 12.80
CA ILE A 7 3.24 -3.88 11.82
C ILE A 7 2.98 -5.12 10.95
N GLY A 8 1.77 -5.66 11.00
CA GLY A 8 1.38 -6.79 10.15
C GLY A 8 1.05 -6.31 8.73
N SER A 9 1.81 -6.73 7.72
CA SER A 9 1.51 -6.43 6.30
C SER A 9 0.57 -7.49 5.73
N LEU A 10 -0.68 -7.13 5.49
CA LEU A 10 -1.71 -7.98 4.90
C LEU A 10 -1.88 -7.68 3.42
N ASN A 11 -1.91 -8.72 2.60
CA ASN A 11 -2.35 -8.67 1.22
C ASN A 11 -3.50 -9.67 1.05
N GLY A 12 -4.64 -9.20 0.56
CA GLY A 12 -5.83 -10.00 0.32
C GLY A 12 -6.40 -9.78 -1.08
N CYS A 13 -7.19 -10.73 -1.56
CA CYS A 13 -7.86 -10.67 -2.86
C CYS A 13 -9.39 -10.60 -2.77
N THR A 14 -9.97 -10.75 -1.57
CA THR A 14 -11.42 -10.68 -1.33
C THR A 14 -11.72 -9.97 -0.02
N ASP A 15 -12.87 -9.28 0.06
CA ASP A 15 -13.28 -8.51 1.24
C ASP A 15 -13.38 -9.38 2.51
N GLY A 16 -13.90 -10.61 2.38
CA GLY A 16 -13.97 -11.58 3.46
C GLY A 16 -12.58 -12.06 3.91
N GLY A 17 -11.61 -12.11 2.99
CA GLY A 17 -10.21 -12.38 3.31
C GLY A 17 -9.59 -11.25 4.12
N TRP A 18 -9.75 -10.01 3.68
CA TRP A 18 -9.21 -8.82 4.35
C TRP A 18 -9.62 -8.75 5.83
N THR A 19 -10.92 -8.79 6.10
CA THR A 19 -11.44 -8.65 7.48
C THR A 19 -11.07 -9.83 8.38
N LYS A 20 -11.15 -11.06 7.88
CA LYS A 20 -10.78 -12.25 8.66
C LYS A 20 -9.32 -12.22 9.06
N TYR A 21 -8.41 -11.98 8.11
CA TYR A 21 -6.98 -11.99 8.40
C TYR A 21 -6.54 -10.76 9.19
N ALA A 22 -7.19 -9.61 9.01
CA ALA A 22 -6.96 -8.44 9.85
C ALA A 22 -7.19 -8.76 11.34
N LYS A 23 -8.32 -9.42 11.68
CA LYS A 23 -8.60 -9.87 13.05
C LYS A 23 -7.57 -10.84 13.57
N LEU A 24 -7.18 -11.84 12.77
CA LEU A 24 -6.17 -12.82 13.18
C LEU A 24 -4.80 -12.17 13.45
N ILE A 25 -4.44 -11.14 12.68
CA ILE A 25 -3.19 -10.38 12.88
C ILE A 25 -3.27 -9.54 14.16
N GLU A 26 -4.40 -8.89 14.42
CA GLU A 26 -4.62 -8.16 15.67
C GLU A 26 -4.60 -9.10 16.89
N GLU A 27 -5.30 -10.23 16.83
CA GLU A 27 -5.32 -11.26 17.87
C GLU A 27 -3.94 -11.86 18.14
N ALA A 28 -3.07 -11.92 17.12
CA ALA A 28 -1.67 -12.30 17.27
C ALA A 28 -0.81 -11.24 17.99
N GLY A 29 -1.35 -10.05 18.24
CA GLY A 29 -0.72 -8.97 19.00
C GLY A 29 0.12 -8.01 18.15
N ALA A 30 -0.25 -7.79 16.87
CA ALA A 30 0.35 -6.72 16.08
C ALA A 30 -0.04 -5.33 16.63
N ASP A 31 0.88 -4.38 16.57
CA ASP A 31 0.67 -3.00 17.04
C ASP A 31 -0.02 -2.11 15.99
N ALA A 32 0.07 -2.49 14.71
CA ALA A 32 -0.64 -1.86 13.60
C ALA A 32 -0.78 -2.84 12.42
N LEU A 33 -1.64 -2.50 11.47
CA LEU A 33 -1.85 -3.23 10.23
C LEU A 33 -1.45 -2.37 9.02
N GLU A 34 -0.67 -2.92 8.09
CA GLU A 34 -0.45 -2.35 6.76
C GLU A 34 -1.29 -3.12 5.74
N LEU A 35 -2.24 -2.46 5.10
CA LEU A 35 -2.95 -2.98 3.94
C LEU A 35 -2.08 -2.79 2.70
N ASN A 36 -1.45 -3.88 2.27
CA ASN A 36 -0.62 -3.91 1.08
C ASN A 36 -1.50 -4.10 -0.16
N MET A 37 -1.97 -2.97 -0.70
CA MET A 37 -2.86 -2.96 -1.84
C MET A 37 -2.08 -3.27 -3.11
N TYR A 38 -2.13 -4.53 -3.52
CA TYR A 38 -1.52 -5.04 -4.73
C TYR A 38 -2.60 -5.32 -5.76
N MET A 39 -3.17 -4.26 -6.33
CA MET A 39 -4.23 -4.36 -7.32
C MET A 39 -3.75 -3.82 -8.67
N LEU A 40 -3.77 -4.70 -9.68
CA LEU A 40 -3.53 -4.36 -11.07
C LEU A 40 -4.88 -4.33 -11.80
N ALA A 41 -5.26 -3.14 -12.25
CA ALA A 41 -6.48 -2.93 -13.02
C ALA A 41 -6.28 -3.40 -14.47
N THR A 42 -6.36 -4.72 -14.70
CA THR A 42 -6.14 -5.32 -16.02
C THR A 42 -7.41 -5.43 -16.86
N ASP A 43 -8.58 -5.27 -16.26
CA ASP A 43 -9.85 -5.19 -17.00
C ASP A 43 -10.03 -3.79 -17.57
N PHE A 44 -10.07 -3.70 -18.90
CA PHE A 44 -10.20 -2.46 -19.65
C PHE A 44 -11.55 -1.74 -19.44
N ASN A 45 -12.54 -2.41 -18.86
CA ASN A 45 -13.83 -1.78 -18.54
C ASN A 45 -13.89 -1.21 -17.12
N THR A 46 -12.86 -1.45 -16.29
CA THR A 46 -12.80 -0.93 -14.92
C THR A 46 -12.29 0.51 -14.92
N SER A 47 -13.06 1.44 -14.33
CA SER A 47 -12.66 2.85 -14.27
C SER A 47 -11.67 3.11 -13.12
N SER A 48 -11.00 4.27 -13.14
CA SER A 48 -10.17 4.69 -11.99
C SER A 48 -11.00 4.87 -10.72
N GLU A 49 -12.25 5.33 -10.85
CA GLU A 49 -13.15 5.50 -9.70
C GLU A 49 -13.49 4.16 -9.06
N ASP A 50 -13.76 3.12 -9.86
CA ASP A 50 -14.02 1.76 -9.35
C ASP A 50 -12.82 1.24 -8.56
N ILE A 51 -11.61 1.43 -9.10
CA ILE A 51 -10.36 1.07 -8.41
C ILE A 51 -10.23 1.83 -7.09
N GLU A 52 -10.42 3.15 -7.08
CA GLU A 52 -10.34 3.93 -5.84
C GLU A 52 -11.41 3.53 -4.81
N ASN A 53 -12.61 3.18 -5.27
CA ASN A 53 -13.71 2.70 -4.42
C ASN A 53 -13.33 1.40 -3.71
N ILE A 54 -12.66 0.46 -4.40
CA ILE A 54 -12.20 -0.80 -3.79
C ILE A 54 -11.24 -0.52 -2.62
N TYR A 55 -10.31 0.43 -2.76
CA TYR A 55 -9.41 0.82 -1.67
C TYR A 55 -10.16 1.39 -0.48
N VAL A 56 -11.11 2.29 -0.74
CA VAL A 56 -11.92 2.93 0.31
C VAL A 56 -12.79 1.91 1.05
N GLU A 57 -13.48 1.02 0.33
CA GLU A 57 -14.31 -0.01 0.94
C GLU A 57 -13.48 -1.03 1.72
N THR A 58 -12.29 -1.40 1.22
CA THR A 58 -11.35 -2.27 1.95
C THR A 58 -10.94 -1.62 3.27
N LEU A 59 -10.56 -0.34 3.25
CA LEU A 59 -10.19 0.41 4.46
C LEU A 59 -11.34 0.46 5.46
N ARG A 60 -12.54 0.86 5.01
CA ARG A 60 -13.75 0.93 5.85
C ARG A 60 -14.05 -0.41 6.51
N SER A 61 -14.07 -1.47 5.70
CA SER A 61 -14.39 -2.82 6.15
C SER A 61 -13.39 -3.33 7.19
N VAL A 62 -12.09 -3.12 6.97
CA VAL A 62 -11.04 -3.50 7.92
C VAL A 62 -11.14 -2.67 9.20
N LYS A 63 -11.19 -1.33 9.11
CA LYS A 63 -11.27 -0.45 10.30
C LYS A 63 -12.52 -0.69 11.15
N ALA A 64 -13.63 -1.12 10.54
CA ALA A 64 -14.83 -1.51 11.28
C ALA A 64 -14.66 -2.81 12.10
N ASN A 65 -13.59 -3.57 11.86
CA ASN A 65 -13.41 -4.93 12.38
C ASN A 65 -12.19 -5.11 13.30
N ILE A 66 -11.31 -4.12 13.40
CA ILE A 66 -10.12 -4.14 14.27
C ILE A 66 -9.95 -2.80 15.01
N GLY A 67 -9.26 -2.80 16.13
CA GLY A 67 -8.99 -1.63 16.97
C GLY A 67 -7.59 -1.03 16.83
N ILE A 68 -6.63 -1.76 16.24
CA ILE A 68 -5.26 -1.26 15.98
C ILE A 68 -5.20 -0.30 14.78
N PRO A 69 -4.23 0.64 14.72
CA PRO A 69 -4.05 1.56 13.61
C PRO A 69 -3.87 0.85 12.25
N VAL A 70 -4.44 1.44 11.19
CA VAL A 70 -4.43 0.88 9.83
C VAL A 70 -3.75 1.85 8.87
N ALA A 71 -2.63 1.42 8.32
CA ALA A 71 -1.95 2.08 7.21
C ALA A 71 -2.31 1.42 5.88
N MET A 72 -2.27 2.17 4.78
CA MET A 72 -2.41 1.64 3.43
C MET A 72 -1.15 1.89 2.60
N LYS A 73 -0.61 0.82 2.03
CA LYS A 73 0.47 0.89 1.05
C LYS A 73 -0.09 0.94 -0.34
N ILE A 74 0.03 2.10 -0.97
CA ILE A 74 -0.69 2.42 -2.21
C ILE A 74 0.24 2.42 -3.43
N SER A 75 -0.35 2.28 -4.62
CA SER A 75 0.34 2.31 -5.91
C SER A 75 0.72 3.74 -6.32
N PRO A 76 1.85 3.94 -7.04
CA PRO A 76 2.16 5.24 -7.63
C PRO A 76 1.34 5.54 -8.89
N TYR A 77 0.56 4.58 -9.40
CA TYR A 77 -0.17 4.67 -10.67
C TYR A 77 -1.62 5.18 -10.51
N ILE A 78 -1.92 5.91 -9.44
CA ILE A 78 -3.21 6.57 -9.24
C ILE A 78 -3.20 7.93 -9.96
N SER A 79 -4.12 8.12 -10.90
CA SER A 79 -4.18 9.31 -11.77
C SER A 79 -4.23 10.62 -10.99
N ALA A 80 -5.05 10.68 -9.94
CA ALA A 80 -5.25 11.85 -9.10
C ALA A 80 -4.80 11.60 -7.65
N LEU A 81 -3.56 11.12 -7.47
CA LEU A 81 -3.06 10.63 -6.18
C LEU A 81 -3.25 11.61 -5.00
N GLY A 82 -3.06 12.92 -5.20
CA GLY A 82 -3.28 13.91 -4.13
C GLY A 82 -4.75 13.97 -3.66
N HIS A 83 -5.69 13.90 -4.60
CA HIS A 83 -7.13 13.83 -4.30
C HIS A 83 -7.46 12.50 -3.61
N PHE A 84 -6.96 11.40 -4.15
CA PHE A 84 -7.19 10.07 -3.59
C PHE A 84 -6.62 9.90 -2.18
N ALA A 85 -5.40 10.42 -1.91
CA ALA A 85 -4.82 10.43 -0.57
C ALA A 85 -5.70 11.22 0.41
N LYS A 86 -6.25 12.37 0.00
CA LYS A 86 -7.17 13.13 0.85
C LYS A 86 -8.48 12.39 1.10
N ARG A 87 -8.95 11.65 0.10
CA ARG A 87 -10.13 10.79 0.22
C ARG A 87 -9.89 9.69 1.26
N LEU A 88 -8.78 8.96 1.20
CA LEU A 88 -8.42 7.95 2.22
C LEU A 88 -8.25 8.56 3.62
N ASP A 89 -7.66 9.75 3.73
CA ASP A 89 -7.52 10.51 4.97
C ASP A 89 -8.89 10.85 5.59
N ASN A 90 -9.86 11.27 4.77
CA ASN A 90 -11.23 11.52 5.23
C ASN A 90 -11.96 10.25 5.69
N GLU A 91 -11.61 9.09 5.13
CA GLU A 91 -12.09 7.77 5.56
C GLU A 91 -11.35 7.24 6.80
N GLY A 92 -10.40 8.00 7.33
CA GLY A 92 -9.72 7.72 8.57
C GLY A 92 -8.55 6.75 8.44
N VAL A 93 -7.86 6.68 7.30
CA VAL A 93 -6.59 5.94 7.25
C VAL A 93 -5.59 6.54 8.25
N ASP A 94 -4.90 5.70 9.04
CA ASP A 94 -3.96 6.17 10.07
C ASP A 94 -2.56 6.45 9.49
N GLY A 95 -2.24 5.81 8.36
CA GLY A 95 -0.99 6.04 7.64
C GLY A 95 -1.05 5.72 6.14
N LEU A 96 -0.26 6.43 5.34
CA LEU A 96 -0.04 6.16 3.92
C LEU A 96 1.41 5.75 3.70
N VAL A 97 1.60 4.56 3.14
CA VAL A 97 2.92 3.99 2.83
C VAL A 97 3.17 4.09 1.32
N LEU A 98 4.17 4.90 0.94
CA LEU A 98 4.42 5.31 -0.44
C LEU A 98 5.75 4.72 -0.91
N PHE A 99 5.82 3.83 -1.91
CA PHE A 99 4.73 3.19 -2.65
C PHE A 99 4.90 1.68 -2.68
N ASN A 100 3.86 0.98 -3.12
CA ASN A 100 3.98 -0.39 -3.56
C ASN A 100 4.85 -0.50 -4.82
N ARG A 101 5.55 -1.63 -4.99
CA ARG A 101 6.29 -1.95 -6.22
C ARG A 101 5.83 -3.29 -6.75
N PHE A 102 5.18 -3.22 -7.91
CA PHE A 102 4.71 -4.38 -8.62
C PHE A 102 5.88 -5.14 -9.23
N TYR A 103 5.73 -6.45 -9.19
CA TYR A 103 6.58 -7.36 -9.91
C TYR A 103 6.52 -7.08 -11.41
N GLN A 104 7.68 -6.87 -12.01
CA GLN A 104 7.82 -6.58 -13.44
C GLN A 104 8.63 -7.73 -14.05
N PRO A 105 7.95 -8.74 -14.62
CA PRO A 105 8.65 -9.83 -15.29
C PRO A 105 9.37 -9.31 -16.53
N ASP A 106 10.42 -10.02 -16.93
CA ASP A 106 11.17 -9.75 -18.15
C ASP A 106 10.83 -10.80 -19.22
N ILE A 107 11.27 -10.56 -20.45
CA ILE A 107 11.09 -11.50 -21.56
C ILE A 107 12.45 -12.00 -22.02
N ASP A 108 12.68 -13.31 -21.90
CA ASP A 108 13.81 -13.98 -22.53
C ASP A 108 13.54 -14.07 -24.04
N LEU A 109 14.30 -13.31 -24.84
CA LEU A 109 14.11 -13.24 -26.29
C LEU A 109 14.67 -14.47 -27.03
N GLU A 110 15.59 -15.21 -26.42
CA GLU A 110 16.15 -16.43 -27.02
C GLU A 110 15.18 -17.60 -26.85
N ASN A 111 14.62 -17.74 -25.65
CA ASN A 111 13.68 -18.82 -25.33
C ASN A 111 12.21 -18.45 -25.57
N LEU A 112 11.91 -17.16 -25.81
CA LEU A 112 10.55 -16.61 -25.96
C LEU A 112 9.67 -16.86 -24.72
N GLU A 113 10.26 -16.77 -23.54
CA GLU A 113 9.60 -17.06 -22.26
C GLU A 113 9.54 -15.82 -21.36
N VAL A 114 8.51 -15.75 -20.52
CA VAL A 114 8.41 -14.75 -19.46
C VAL A 114 9.25 -15.21 -18.29
N VAL A 115 10.31 -14.48 -17.97
CA VAL A 115 11.23 -14.84 -16.88
C VAL A 115 10.96 -14.01 -15.62
N PRO A 116 10.96 -14.67 -14.45
CA PRO A 116 10.92 -13.98 -13.19
C PRO A 116 12.12 -13.02 -13.00
N ASN A 117 11.90 -11.70 -12.94
CA ASN A 117 12.96 -10.73 -12.65
C ASN A 117 12.59 -9.82 -11.46
N VAL A 118 13.21 -10.04 -10.29
CA VAL A 118 13.04 -9.18 -9.12
C VAL A 118 14.08 -8.06 -9.16
N LEU A 119 13.65 -6.86 -9.53
CA LEU A 119 14.49 -5.66 -9.47
C LEU A 119 14.54 -5.08 -8.05
N LEU A 120 15.72 -5.13 -7.43
CA LEU A 120 15.96 -4.51 -6.13
C LEU A 120 15.96 -2.98 -6.23
N SER A 121 15.64 -2.32 -5.11
CA SER A 121 15.66 -0.86 -5.04
C SER A 121 17.08 -0.32 -5.07
N ASN A 122 17.25 0.82 -5.71
CA ASN A 122 18.47 1.64 -5.61
C ASN A 122 18.13 2.97 -4.92
N SER A 123 19.14 3.74 -4.53
CA SER A 123 18.92 5.03 -3.84
C SER A 123 18.07 6.02 -4.65
N GLN A 124 18.05 5.93 -5.99
CA GLN A 124 17.21 6.80 -6.82
C GLN A 124 15.72 6.46 -6.73
N SER A 125 15.38 5.25 -6.26
CA SER A 125 13.99 4.81 -6.05
C SER A 125 13.26 5.65 -5.01
N MET A 126 13.98 6.36 -4.13
CA MET A 126 13.37 7.22 -3.10
C MET A 126 12.78 8.52 -3.64
N ARG A 127 13.20 8.97 -4.84
CA ARG A 127 12.82 10.29 -5.38
C ARG A 127 11.30 10.45 -5.52
N LEU A 128 10.63 9.39 -5.98
CA LEU A 128 9.18 9.38 -6.17
C LEU A 128 8.42 9.47 -4.84
N PRO A 129 8.64 8.57 -3.85
CA PRO A 129 7.96 8.67 -2.56
C PRO A 129 8.31 9.95 -1.81
N LEU A 130 9.57 10.41 -1.80
CA LEU A 130 9.93 11.69 -1.17
C LEU A 130 9.16 12.87 -1.75
N ARG A 131 9.04 12.95 -3.09
CA ARG A 131 8.28 14.02 -3.75
C ARG A 131 6.82 14.02 -3.30
N TRP A 132 6.19 12.85 -3.20
CA TRP A 132 4.79 12.75 -2.81
C TRP A 132 4.58 12.99 -1.31
N ILE A 133 5.51 12.55 -0.46
CA ILE A 133 5.49 12.90 0.97
C ILE A 133 5.55 14.43 1.11
N ALA A 134 6.45 15.11 0.41
CA ALA A 134 6.53 16.57 0.45
C ALA A 134 5.25 17.28 -0.04
N ILE A 135 4.56 16.72 -1.04
CA ILE A 135 3.29 17.26 -1.54
C ILE A 135 2.14 17.06 -0.53
N LEU A 136 2.09 15.91 0.14
CA LEU A 136 1.02 15.54 1.06
C LEU A 136 1.22 16.08 2.48
N TYR A 137 2.47 16.39 2.85
CA TYR A 137 2.83 16.87 4.17
C TYR A 137 1.99 18.11 4.58
N GLY A 138 1.34 18.02 5.74
CA GLY A 138 0.46 19.07 6.27
C GLY A 138 -0.87 19.24 5.54
N ARG A 139 -1.19 18.38 4.55
CA ARG A 139 -2.46 18.42 3.79
C ARG A 139 -3.37 17.21 4.09
N VAL A 140 -2.77 16.13 4.60
CA VAL A 140 -3.47 14.97 5.17
C VAL A 140 -3.07 14.81 6.63
N ASN A 141 -3.95 14.23 7.45
CA ASN A 141 -3.70 13.93 8.86
C ASN A 141 -2.97 12.60 9.04
N ALA A 142 -3.16 11.65 8.12
CA ALA A 142 -2.48 10.36 8.11
C ALA A 142 -0.96 10.50 8.20
N SER A 143 -0.32 9.60 8.95
CA SER A 143 1.14 9.49 8.98
C SER A 143 1.67 9.11 7.60
N LEU A 144 2.83 9.62 7.20
CA LEU A 144 3.41 9.35 5.88
C LEU A 144 4.70 8.54 6.03
N ALA A 145 4.78 7.41 5.32
CA ALA A 145 5.97 6.55 5.32
C ALA A 145 6.50 6.37 3.89
N ALA A 146 7.82 6.55 3.72
CA ALA A 146 8.50 6.22 2.47
C ALA A 146 8.90 4.75 2.46
N THR A 147 8.82 4.12 1.29
CA THR A 147 9.47 2.85 1.00
C THR A 147 10.45 3.04 -0.14
N SER A 148 11.45 2.16 -0.24
CA SER A 148 12.38 2.08 -1.37
C SER A 148 13.46 3.16 -1.38
N GLY A 149 14.71 2.75 -1.67
CA GLY A 149 15.82 3.68 -1.90
C GLY A 149 16.39 4.39 -0.68
N VAL A 150 15.93 4.07 0.54
CA VAL A 150 16.58 4.50 1.78
C VAL A 150 17.65 3.46 2.13
N ASN A 151 18.91 3.80 1.86
CA ASN A 151 20.06 2.90 2.06
C ASN A 151 21.05 3.44 3.12
N THR A 152 20.88 4.69 3.54
CA THR A 152 21.77 5.44 4.44
C THR A 152 20.94 6.17 5.49
N ALA A 153 21.60 6.71 6.52
CA ALA A 153 20.91 7.43 7.59
C ALA A 153 20.57 8.88 7.20
N GLU A 154 21.38 9.49 6.32
CA GLU A 154 21.15 10.76 5.63
C GLU A 154 19.96 10.69 4.66
#